data_AF-A0A395T8R7-F1
#
_entry.id   AF-A0A395T8R7-F1
#
_cell.length_a   1.000
_cell.length_b   1.000
_cell.length_c   1.000
_cell.angle_alpha   90.00
_cell.angle_beta   90.00
_cell.angle_gamma   90.00
#
_symmetry.space_group_name_H-M   'P 1'
#
loop_
_entity.id
_entity.type
_entity.pdbx_description
1 polymer ?
#
loop_
_entity_poly.entity_id
_entity_poly.type
_entity_poly.pdbx_seq_one_letter_code
_entity_poly.pdbx_strand_id
1 'polypeptide(L)'
;MPPKQTSGTGRGRPQATAKKAKAPEPEPEPQSSNPFEIDDDDDQAGPSTRQVQVVEEEEPDKTIPPELLTRLLHEFFAKDATRISRDANAAVGKYFDVFVREAIARAAVEKDVGFLEVEDLEKVSPQLLLDL
;
A
#
# COMPACT_ATOMS: atom_id res chain seq x y z
N MET A 1 48.36 -6.70 -21.26
CA MET A 1 48.91 -7.81 -20.46
C MET A 1 48.41 -7.67 -19.03
N PRO A 2 47.76 -8.68 -18.43
CA PRO A 2 47.41 -8.66 -17.01
C PRO A 2 48.49 -9.38 -16.17
N PRO A 3 48.71 -8.99 -14.90
CA PRO A 3 49.26 -9.89 -13.89
C PRO A 3 48.17 -10.20 -12.84
N LYS A 4 47.69 -11.44 -12.75
CA LYS A 4 48.21 -12.61 -12.01
C LYS A 4 47.82 -12.58 -10.53
N GLN A 5 46.84 -13.45 -10.21
CA GLN A 5 46.38 -13.82 -8.87
C GLN A 5 47.49 -14.50 -8.06
N THR A 6 47.52 -14.27 -6.74
CA THR A 6 48.17 -15.14 -5.76
C THR A 6 47.29 -15.37 -4.54
N SER A 7 47.08 -16.65 -4.28
CA SER A 7 46.57 -17.38 -3.11
C SER A 7 46.64 -16.73 -1.72
N GLY A 8 45.60 -16.98 -0.92
CA GLY A 8 45.61 -16.85 0.54
C GLY A 8 44.54 -17.71 1.22
N THR A 9 44.94 -18.89 1.69
CA THR A 9 44.17 -19.89 2.45
C THR A 9 43.92 -19.42 3.89
N GLY A 10 42.75 -19.71 4.49
CA GLY A 10 42.59 -19.57 5.94
C GLY A 10 41.18 -19.76 6.50
N ARG A 11 40.80 -21.01 6.78
CA ARG A 11 39.71 -21.38 7.71
C ARG A 11 40.21 -21.16 9.14
N GLY A 12 39.47 -20.44 9.99
CA GLY A 12 39.83 -20.26 11.40
C GLY A 12 38.62 -19.94 12.30
N ARG A 13 38.26 -20.91 13.13
CA ARG A 13 37.16 -20.97 14.11
C ARG A 13 37.42 -20.06 15.34
N PRO A 14 36.40 -19.50 16.01
CA PRO A 14 36.58 -18.64 17.17
C PRO A 14 37.05 -19.39 18.42
N GLN A 15 37.84 -18.69 19.23
CA GLN A 15 38.55 -19.15 20.42
C GLN A 15 37.66 -19.07 21.67
N ALA A 16 37.65 -20.16 22.44
CA ALA A 16 37.03 -20.25 23.76
C ALA A 16 38.08 -19.98 24.86
N THR A 17 37.69 -19.24 25.90
CA THR A 17 38.36 -19.25 27.21
C THR A 17 37.30 -19.40 28.31
N ALA A 18 37.53 -20.34 29.21
CA ALA A 18 36.58 -20.81 30.21
C ALA A 18 37.08 -20.56 31.65
N LYS A 19 36.10 -20.63 32.58
CA LYS A 19 36.13 -20.84 34.06
C LYS A 19 36.04 -19.55 34.88
N LYS A 20 35.10 -19.41 35.84
CA LYS A 20 34.87 -20.27 37.02
C LYS A 20 33.45 -20.11 37.63
N ALA A 21 32.96 -21.16 38.27
CA ALA A 21 31.57 -21.46 38.64
C ALA A 21 31.05 -20.90 40.00
N LYS A 22 29.71 -20.82 40.14
CA LYS A 22 28.95 -21.07 41.40
C LYS A 22 27.51 -21.58 41.08
N ALA A 23 26.99 -22.40 41.99
CA ALA A 23 25.92 -23.43 41.92
C ALA A 23 24.45 -22.91 41.81
N PRO A 24 23.43 -23.80 41.63
CA PRO A 24 22.16 -23.53 40.96
C PRO A 24 20.98 -23.21 41.89
N GLU A 25 19.98 -22.47 41.38
CA GLU A 25 18.65 -22.27 41.98
C GLU A 25 17.55 -22.71 40.97
N PRO A 26 16.39 -23.18 41.47
CA PRO A 26 15.54 -24.16 40.78
C PRO A 26 14.60 -23.56 39.73
N GLU A 27 14.32 -24.35 38.69
CA GLU A 27 13.28 -24.13 37.69
C GLU A 27 11.88 -24.15 38.33
N PRO A 28 10.98 -23.21 38.01
CA PRO A 28 9.57 -23.39 38.29
C PRO A 28 8.92 -24.28 37.21
N GLU A 29 8.27 -25.35 37.67
CA GLU A 29 7.49 -26.31 36.90
C GLU A 29 6.34 -25.67 36.09
N PRO A 30 5.88 -26.34 35.00
CA PRO A 30 4.85 -25.78 34.12
C PRO A 30 3.48 -25.84 34.79
N GLN A 31 2.94 -24.68 35.16
CA GLN A 31 1.52 -24.58 35.52
C GLN A 31 0.68 -24.60 34.24
N SER A 32 0.20 -25.79 33.91
CA SER A 32 -0.99 -26.04 33.10
C SER A 32 -2.19 -25.36 33.77
N SER A 33 -2.91 -24.47 33.07
CA SER A 33 -4.33 -24.17 33.35
C SER A 33 -5.01 -23.56 32.12
N ASN A 34 -6.27 -23.97 31.92
CA ASN A 34 -6.99 -24.01 30.66
C ASN A 34 -7.42 -22.63 30.07
N PRO A 35 -7.57 -22.50 28.74
CA PRO A 35 -8.02 -21.27 28.06
C PRO A 35 -9.53 -20.91 28.16
N PHE A 36 -10.30 -21.50 29.09
CA PHE A 36 -11.77 -21.39 29.09
C PHE A 36 -12.39 -21.07 30.46
N GLU A 37 -11.70 -20.35 31.34
CA GLU A 37 -12.38 -19.70 32.47
C GLU A 37 -12.88 -18.33 32.03
N ILE A 38 -14.18 -18.26 31.75
CA ILE A 38 -14.95 -17.03 31.56
C ILE A 38 -15.45 -16.66 32.96
N ASP A 39 -14.77 -15.73 33.61
CA ASP A 39 -15.34 -15.02 34.76
C ASP A 39 -16.18 -13.85 34.25
N ASP A 40 -17.48 -14.00 34.43
CA ASP A 40 -18.52 -12.99 34.24
C ASP A 40 -18.52 -12.07 35.47
N ASP A 41 -17.97 -10.86 35.35
CA ASP A 41 -18.33 -9.74 36.23
C ASP A 41 -18.06 -8.40 35.50
N ASP A 42 -19.11 -7.63 35.35
CA ASP A 42 -19.29 -6.45 34.50
C ASP A 42 -19.08 -5.21 35.37
N ASP A 43 -18.09 -4.34 35.07
CA ASP A 43 -18.19 -2.89 35.37
C ASP A 43 -17.03 -2.05 34.78
N GLN A 44 -17.36 -1.33 33.71
CA GLN A 44 -16.93 0.03 33.39
C GLN A 44 -15.42 0.36 33.34
N ALA A 45 -14.79 0.13 32.18
CA ALA A 45 -13.67 0.94 31.70
C ALA A 45 -13.83 1.21 30.19
N GLY A 46 -13.86 2.50 29.82
CA GLY A 46 -14.12 2.98 28.47
C GLY A 46 -13.18 2.39 27.41
N PRO A 47 -13.54 2.49 26.11
CA PRO A 47 -12.78 1.83 25.06
C PRO A 47 -11.36 2.42 25.02
N SER A 48 -10.40 1.63 25.50
CA SER A 48 -8.97 1.88 25.32
C SER A 48 -8.71 1.91 23.82
N THR A 49 -8.51 3.11 23.30
CA THR A 49 -8.14 3.39 21.92
C THR A 49 -6.81 2.72 21.63
N ARG A 50 -6.86 1.50 21.10
CA ARG A 50 -5.70 0.88 20.44
C ARG A 50 -5.45 1.68 19.17
N GLN A 51 -4.65 2.74 19.29
CA GLN A 51 -4.15 3.51 18.18
C GLN A 51 -3.27 2.58 17.33
N VAL A 52 -3.88 2.02 16.28
CA VAL A 52 -3.14 1.39 15.19
C VAL A 52 -2.41 2.54 14.50
N GLN A 53 -1.11 2.66 14.75
CA GLN A 53 -0.25 3.49 13.89
C GLN A 53 -0.16 2.78 12.54
N VAL A 54 -1.12 3.08 11.67
CA VAL A 54 -0.98 2.86 10.25
C VAL A 54 0.07 3.87 9.82
N VAL A 55 1.30 3.40 9.63
CA VAL A 55 2.27 4.15 8.83
C VAL A 55 1.72 4.07 7.42
N GLU A 56 0.88 5.04 7.05
CA GLU A 56 0.56 5.31 5.65
C GLU A 56 1.89 5.74 5.04
N GLU A 57 2.62 4.79 4.45
CA GLU A 57 3.51 5.15 3.37
C GLU A 57 2.62 5.89 2.37
N GLU A 58 2.82 7.21 2.22
CA GLU A 58 2.19 8.00 1.17
C GLU A 58 2.57 7.33 -0.15
N GLU A 59 1.73 6.41 -0.61
CA GLU A 59 1.83 5.91 -1.97
C GLU A 59 1.76 7.14 -2.87
N PRO A 60 2.68 7.26 -3.85
CA PRO A 60 2.66 8.40 -4.75
C PRO A 60 1.27 8.51 -5.36
N ASP A 61 0.69 9.70 -5.33
CA ASP A 61 -0.62 10.00 -5.89
C ASP A 61 -0.71 9.39 -7.29
N LYS A 62 -1.50 8.31 -7.41
CA LYS A 62 -1.74 7.59 -8.67
C LYS A 62 -2.48 8.54 -9.60
N THR A 63 -1.73 9.23 -10.45
CA THR A 63 -2.20 10.28 -11.36
C THR A 63 -1.68 10.03 -12.76
N ILE A 64 -2.37 10.57 -13.76
CA ILE A 64 -1.94 10.42 -15.16
C ILE A 64 -0.68 11.28 -15.38
N PRO A 65 0.44 10.72 -15.90
CA PRO A 65 1.63 11.50 -16.19
C PRO A 65 1.32 12.66 -17.14
N PRO A 66 1.77 13.90 -16.85
CA PRO A 66 1.42 15.07 -17.66
C PRO A 66 1.81 14.96 -19.13
N GLU A 67 2.91 14.28 -19.44
CA GLU A 67 3.39 14.06 -20.81
C GLU A 67 2.47 13.11 -21.60
N LEU A 68 1.95 12.07 -20.93
CA LEU A 68 0.98 11.15 -21.53
C LEU A 68 -0.31 11.91 -21.84
N LEU A 69 -0.78 12.73 -20.89
CA LEU A 69 -1.98 13.53 -21.09
C LEU A 69 -1.83 14.51 -22.26
N THR A 70 -0.70 15.20 -22.34
CA THR A 70 -0.40 16.08 -23.47
C THR A 70 -0.43 15.31 -24.80
N ARG A 71 0.17 14.12 -24.85
CA ARG A 71 0.15 13.28 -26.05
C ARG A 71 -1.27 12.87 -26.46
N LEU A 72 -2.09 12.44 -25.49
CA LEU A 72 -3.49 12.09 -25.75
C LEU A 72 -4.26 13.29 -26.31
N LEU A 73 -4.14 14.47 -25.70
CA LEU A 73 -4.83 15.67 -26.18
C LEU A 73 -4.40 16.06 -27.60
N HIS A 74 -3.11 15.99 -27.90
CA HIS A 74 -2.57 16.31 -29.22
C HIS A 74 -3.04 15.36 -30.33
N GLU A 75 -3.33 14.09 -30.00
CA GLU A 75 -3.89 13.12 -30.97
C GLU A 75 -5.30 13.53 -31.44
N PHE A 76 -6.08 14.19 -30.58
CA PHE A 76 -7.46 14.58 -30.87
C PHE A 76 -7.64 16.05 -31.28
N PHE A 77 -6.57 16.85 -31.34
CA PHE A 77 -6.66 18.20 -31.86
C PHE A 77 -6.81 18.20 -33.38
N ALA A 78 -7.86 18.84 -33.88
CA ALA A 78 -8.12 18.94 -35.34
C ALA A 78 -7.05 19.73 -36.11
N LYS A 79 -6.18 20.48 -35.42
CA LYS A 79 -5.10 21.28 -36.02
C LYS A 79 -3.77 20.97 -35.34
N ASP A 80 -2.76 20.63 -36.12
CA ASP A 80 -1.41 20.28 -35.63
C ASP A 80 -0.71 21.43 -34.90
N ALA A 81 -1.08 22.67 -35.19
CA ALA A 81 -0.53 23.87 -34.55
C ALA A 81 -1.15 24.15 -33.17
N THR A 82 -2.18 23.43 -32.76
CA THR A 82 -2.83 23.63 -31.44
C THR A 82 -1.82 23.34 -30.33
N ARG A 83 -1.78 24.20 -29.31
CA ARG A 83 -0.90 24.07 -28.14
C ARG A 83 -1.73 24.26 -26.88
N ILE A 84 -1.37 23.55 -25.82
CA ILE A 84 -1.97 23.69 -24.50
C ILE A 84 -0.96 24.34 -23.55
N SER A 85 -1.41 25.29 -22.72
CA SER A 85 -0.56 25.87 -21.68
C SER A 85 -0.31 24.86 -20.57
N ARG A 86 0.76 25.06 -19.79
CA ARG A 86 1.09 24.18 -18.66
C ARG A 86 -0.05 24.10 -17.64
N ASP A 87 -0.64 25.25 -17.30
CA ASP A 87 -1.73 25.32 -16.32
C ASP A 87 -3.01 24.66 -16.84
N ALA A 88 -3.32 24.82 -18.13
CA ALA A 88 -4.43 24.11 -18.76
C ALA A 88 -4.20 22.59 -18.76
N ASN A 89 -2.98 22.13 -19.05
CA ASN A 89 -2.66 20.70 -18.98
C ASN A 89 -2.80 20.16 -17.55
N ALA A 90 -2.42 20.94 -16.53
CA ALA A 90 -2.61 20.58 -15.12
C ALA A 90 -4.11 20.51 -14.74
N ALA A 91 -4.93 21.45 -15.21
CA ALA A 91 -6.37 21.45 -14.98
C ALA A 91 -7.05 20.24 -15.65
N VAL A 92 -6.68 19.91 -16.89
CA VAL A 92 -7.18 18.72 -17.58
C VAL A 92 -6.72 17.44 -16.85
N GLY A 93 -5.51 17.42 -16.29
CA GLY A 93 -5.05 16.30 -15.46
C GLY A 93 -5.96 16.07 -14.26
N LYS A 94 -6.32 17.14 -13.54
CA LYS A 94 -7.29 17.06 -12.43
C LYS A 94 -8.67 16.64 -12.89
N TYR A 95 -9.13 17.11 -14.05
CA TYR A 95 -10.39 16.67 -14.65
C TYR A 95 -10.41 15.15 -14.88
N PHE A 96 -9.37 14.58 -15.50
CA PHE A 96 -9.28 13.13 -15.71
C PHE A 96 -9.13 12.34 -14.40
N ASP A 97 -8.37 12.86 -13.42
CA ASP A 97 -8.27 12.24 -12.10
C ASP A 97 -9.64 12.13 -11.43
N VAL A 98 -10.45 13.21 -11.48
CA VAL A 98 -11.81 13.22 -10.93
C VAL A 98 -12.72 12.29 -11.72
N PHE A 99 -12.69 12.34 -13.05
CA PHE A 99 -13.49 11.49 -13.92
C PHE A 99 -13.28 9.99 -13.62
N VAL A 100 -12.03 9.54 -13.53
CA VAL A 100 -11.71 8.13 -13.26
C VAL A 100 -12.12 7.73 -11.85
N ARG A 101 -11.90 8.59 -10.85
CA ARG A 101 -12.31 8.33 -9.47
C ARG A 101 -13.84 8.24 -9.33
N GLU A 102 -14.58 9.12 -9.99
CA GLU A 102 -16.05 9.08 -10.04
C GLU A 102 -16.55 7.81 -10.71
N ALA A 103 -15.95 7.41 -11.84
CA ALA A 103 -16.31 6.16 -12.51
C ALA A 103 -16.18 4.94 -11.59
N ILE A 104 -15.06 4.85 -10.87
CA ILE A 104 -14.80 3.77 -9.90
C ILE A 104 -15.78 3.85 -8.72
N ALA A 105 -15.97 5.04 -8.15
CA ALA A 105 -16.83 5.23 -6.99
C ALA A 105 -18.30 4.87 -7.31
N ARG A 106 -18.82 5.31 -8.45
CA ARG A 106 -20.20 5.00 -8.87
C ARG A 106 -20.36 3.52 -9.20
N ALA A 107 -19.43 2.93 -9.94
CA ALA A 107 -19.48 1.49 -10.22
C ALA A 107 -19.41 0.67 -8.92
N ALA A 108 -18.63 1.10 -7.93
CA ALA A 108 -18.56 0.44 -6.63
C ALA A 108 -19.86 0.50 -5.81
N VAL A 109 -20.71 1.50 -6.05
CA VAL A 109 -22.06 1.58 -5.44
C VAL A 109 -23.04 0.65 -6.14
N GLU A 110 -22.93 0.47 -7.45
CA GLU A 110 -23.79 -0.46 -8.23
C GLU A 110 -23.41 -1.93 -8.06
N LYS A 111 -22.19 -2.22 -7.61
CA LYS A 111 -21.68 -3.59 -7.44
C LYS A 111 -22.46 -4.35 -6.37
N ASP A 112 -22.99 -5.51 -6.73
CA ASP A 112 -23.71 -6.38 -5.82
C ASP A 112 -22.77 -7.06 -4.81
N VAL A 113 -21.82 -7.90 -5.28
CA VAL A 113 -20.86 -8.64 -4.43
C VAL A 113 -19.58 -8.92 -5.24
N GLY A 114 -18.40 -8.93 -4.60
CA GLY A 114 -17.16 -9.40 -5.25
C GLY A 114 -16.30 -8.29 -5.87
N PHE A 115 -15.81 -8.47 -7.09
CA PHE A 115 -15.00 -7.48 -7.81
C PHE A 115 -15.88 -6.58 -8.68
N LEU A 116 -15.37 -5.42 -9.09
CA LEU A 116 -16.06 -4.57 -10.07
C LEU A 116 -16.14 -5.30 -11.41
N GLU A 117 -17.35 -5.46 -11.93
CA GLU A 117 -17.59 -6.05 -13.24
C GLU A 117 -17.90 -4.96 -14.28
N VAL A 118 -17.92 -5.35 -15.56
CA VAL A 118 -18.15 -4.38 -16.65
C VAL A 118 -19.58 -3.85 -16.58
N GLU A 119 -20.51 -4.70 -16.18
CA GLU A 119 -21.93 -4.43 -16.01
C GLU A 119 -22.17 -3.31 -14.98
N ASP A 120 -21.35 -3.23 -13.93
CA ASP A 120 -21.45 -2.17 -12.91
C ASP A 120 -21.09 -0.80 -13.51
N LEU A 121 -20.06 -0.75 -14.36
CA LEU A 121 -19.65 0.46 -15.06
C LEU A 121 -20.68 0.85 -16.13
N GLU A 122 -21.25 -0.11 -16.84
CA GLU A 122 -22.26 0.13 -17.88
C GLU A 122 -23.55 0.75 -17.31
N LYS A 123 -23.98 0.31 -16.12
CA LYS A 123 -25.14 0.90 -15.42
C LYS A 123 -24.95 2.39 -15.14
N VAL A 124 -23.74 2.81 -14.73
CA VAL A 124 -23.46 4.21 -14.35
C VAL A 124 -23.00 5.08 -15.51
N SER A 125 -22.55 4.49 -16.61
CA SER A 125 -21.95 5.19 -17.76
C SER A 125 -22.85 6.29 -18.35
N PRO A 126 -24.18 6.11 -18.53
CA PRO A 126 -25.03 7.16 -19.09
C PRO A 126 -25.01 8.44 -18.26
N GLN A 127 -25.15 8.34 -16.93
CA GLN A 127 -25.13 9.50 -16.04
C GLN A 127 -23.72 10.05 -15.87
N LEU A 128 -22.72 9.18 -15.76
CA LEU A 128 -21.31 9.58 -15.67
C LEU A 128 -20.91 10.48 -16.85
N LEU A 129 -21.33 10.15 -18.07
CA LEU A 129 -21.03 10.96 -19.27
C LEU A 129 -21.79 12.28 -19.34
N LEU A 130 -22.92 12.42 -18.63
CA LEU A 130 -23.74 13.63 -18.62
C LEU A 130 -23.35 14.63 -17.53
N ASP A 131 -22.67 14.17 -16.48
CA ASP A 131 -22.22 15.03 -15.37
C ASP A 131 -20.91 15.78 -15.66
N LEU A 132 -20.29 15.50 -16.81
CA LEU A 132 -18.98 15.99 -17.24
C LEU A 132 -19.09 17.05 -18.34
#